data_AF-A0A6J1CNS0-F1
#
_entry.id   AF-A0A6J1CNS0-F1
#
_cell.length_a   1.000
_cell.length_b   1.000
_cell.length_c   1.000
_cell.angle_alpha   90.00
_cell.angle_beta   90.00
_cell.angle_gamma   90.00
#
_symmetry.space_group_name_H-M   'P 1'
#
loop_
_entity.id
_entity.type
_entity.pdbx_description
1 polymer ?
#
loop_
_entity_poly.entity_id
_entity_poly.type
_entity_poly.pdbx_seq_one_letter_code
_entity_poly.pdbx_strand_id
1 'polypeptide(L)'
;RRDRGEVRPPLQLARNTESVKSDSFLLSHSRGGVVSLCLSENDDEDEFKLDPNYHNVEFLITTGPGPCPQLDGKNIVFGAVLEGLDVVAAIASTPTYKPSERIRQFNDLAEFLGDERAQNARNIWNRPLKTVYISDCGELKVANPSLSPSLP
;
A
#
# COMPACT_ATOMS: atom_id res chain seq x y z
N ARG A 1 22.52 10.03 -9.07
CA ARG A 1 22.07 8.72 -8.57
C ARG A 1 20.69 8.45 -9.14
N ARG A 2 20.62 7.89 -10.36
CA ARG A 2 19.38 7.43 -11.04
C ARG A 2 19.09 5.95 -10.74
N ASP A 3 19.96 5.36 -9.96
CA ASP A 3 20.14 3.94 -9.67
C ASP A 3 19.48 3.51 -8.36
N ARG A 4 18.79 4.43 -7.67
CA ARG A 4 18.03 4.17 -6.43
C ARG A 4 16.62 4.71 -6.61
N GLY A 5 15.71 3.91 -7.12
CA GLY A 5 14.31 4.33 -7.27
C GLY A 5 13.46 3.42 -8.14
N GLU A 6 14.03 2.76 -9.14
CA GLU A 6 13.32 1.76 -9.92
C GLU A 6 13.48 0.38 -9.26
N VAL A 7 12.41 -0.10 -8.62
CA VAL A 7 12.29 -1.49 -8.23
C VAL A 7 11.93 -2.27 -9.49
N ARG A 8 12.87 -3.08 -9.99
CA ARG A 8 12.55 -4.02 -11.06
C ARG A 8 11.88 -5.24 -10.44
N PRO A 9 10.65 -5.60 -10.85
CA PRO A 9 10.06 -6.83 -10.38
C PRO A 9 10.95 -8.02 -10.77
N PRO A 10 11.01 -9.08 -9.95
CA PRO A 10 11.71 -10.30 -10.32
C PRO A 10 11.18 -10.83 -11.65
N LEU A 11 12.07 -11.35 -12.50
CA LEU A 11 11.72 -11.83 -13.85
C LEU A 11 10.71 -13.00 -13.86
N GLN A 12 10.53 -13.69 -12.74
CA GLN A 12 9.70 -14.89 -12.60
C GLN A 12 8.95 -14.87 -11.27
N LEU A 13 8.00 -13.96 -11.11
CA LEU A 13 7.07 -14.02 -9.99
C LEU A 13 5.93 -14.99 -10.31
N ALA A 14 5.54 -15.82 -9.35
CA ALA A 14 4.35 -16.64 -9.49
C ALA A 14 3.10 -15.77 -9.33
N ARG A 15 2.06 -16.06 -10.12
CA ARG A 15 0.77 -15.36 -10.00
C ARG A 15 0.19 -15.55 -8.60
N ASN A 16 -0.16 -14.46 -7.95
CA ASN A 16 -0.88 -14.51 -6.69
C ASN A 16 -2.33 -15.00 -6.95
N THR A 17 -2.69 -16.15 -6.38
CA THR A 17 -4.05 -16.73 -6.49
C THR A 17 -4.96 -16.34 -5.33
N GLU A 18 -4.45 -15.62 -4.33
CA GLU A 18 -5.22 -15.19 -3.16
C GLU A 18 -6.23 -14.08 -3.52
N SER A 19 -5.96 -13.28 -4.55
CA SER A 19 -6.87 -12.21 -5.02
C SER A 19 -8.23 -12.71 -5.50
N VAL A 20 -8.35 -14.00 -5.85
CA VAL A 20 -9.61 -14.63 -6.29
C VAL A 20 -10.21 -15.57 -5.24
N LYS A 21 -9.57 -15.73 -4.09
CA LYS A 21 -10.06 -16.58 -3.00
C LYS A 21 -10.78 -15.71 -1.97
N SER A 22 -12.07 -15.97 -1.74
CA SER A 22 -12.85 -15.27 -0.72
C SER A 22 -12.22 -15.34 0.67
N ASP A 23 -11.63 -16.49 1.01
CA ASP A 23 -11.07 -16.75 2.34
C ASP A 23 -9.84 -15.87 2.64
N SER A 24 -9.17 -15.35 1.61
CA SER A 24 -8.06 -14.41 1.75
C SER A 24 -8.49 -13.03 2.28
N PHE A 25 -9.78 -12.73 2.28
CA PHE A 25 -10.34 -11.45 2.76
C PHE A 25 -10.97 -11.55 4.17
N LEU A 26 -10.77 -12.66 4.89
CA LEU A 26 -11.37 -12.88 6.22
C LEU A 26 -10.73 -12.03 7.33
N LEU A 27 -9.46 -11.65 7.16
CA LEU A 27 -8.72 -10.85 8.13
C LEU A 27 -8.99 -9.35 7.92
N SER A 28 -8.94 -8.57 9.00
CA SER A 28 -9.34 -7.15 9.04
C SER A 28 -8.27 -6.23 9.62
N HIS A 29 -8.35 -4.95 9.25
CA HIS A 29 -7.45 -3.88 9.66
C HIS A 29 -7.84 -3.35 11.04
N SER A 30 -7.78 -4.20 12.06
CA SER A 30 -8.33 -3.95 13.40
C SER A 30 -7.52 -2.96 14.26
N ARG A 31 -6.26 -2.70 13.92
CA ARG A 31 -5.32 -1.88 14.70
C ARG A 31 -4.23 -1.27 13.82
N GLY A 32 -3.35 -0.46 14.42
CA GLY A 32 -2.08 -0.08 13.81
C GLY A 32 -1.11 -1.27 13.70
N GLY A 33 -0.30 -1.29 12.66
CA GLY A 33 0.67 -2.33 12.37
C GLY A 33 0.14 -3.48 11.52
N VAL A 34 -1.09 -3.44 11.03
CA VAL A 34 -1.62 -4.48 10.12
C VAL A 34 -1.01 -4.28 8.74
N VAL A 35 -0.53 -5.36 8.13
CA VAL A 35 0.09 -5.38 6.81
C VAL A 35 -0.83 -6.09 5.82
N SER A 36 -1.13 -5.43 4.69
CA SER A 36 -1.98 -6.00 3.66
C SER A 36 -1.53 -5.66 2.24
N LEU A 37 -1.94 -6.50 1.29
CA LEU A 37 -1.71 -6.31 -0.14
C LEU A 37 -2.63 -5.19 -0.62
N CYS A 38 -2.06 -4.15 -1.23
CA CYS A 38 -2.80 -2.98 -1.67
C CYS A 38 -3.53 -3.28 -2.98
N LEU A 39 -4.82 -3.61 -2.91
CA LEU A 39 -5.63 -3.94 -4.08
C LEU A 39 -6.56 -2.79 -4.47
N SER A 40 -7.32 -2.25 -3.51
CA SER A 40 -8.32 -1.21 -3.81
C SER A 40 -7.74 0.17 -4.05
N GLU A 41 -6.59 0.46 -3.44
CA GLU A 41 -5.92 1.75 -3.54
C GLU A 41 -4.74 1.73 -4.53
N ASN A 42 -4.54 0.63 -5.24
CA ASN A 42 -3.47 0.50 -6.21
C ASN A 42 -3.70 1.46 -7.39
N ASP A 43 -2.79 2.41 -7.57
CA ASP A 43 -2.85 3.49 -8.57
C ASP A 43 -2.07 3.17 -9.86
N ASP A 44 -1.66 1.92 -10.07
CA ASP A 44 -1.05 1.50 -11.33
C ASP A 44 -2.02 1.72 -12.49
N GLU A 45 -1.50 2.09 -13.66
CA GLU A 45 -2.33 2.37 -14.84
C GLU A 45 -3.05 1.09 -15.32
N ASP A 46 -4.29 1.24 -15.79
CA ASP A 46 -5.12 0.11 -16.21
C ASP A 46 -4.47 -0.71 -17.34
N GLU A 47 -3.70 -0.06 -18.22
CA GLU A 47 -2.93 -0.75 -19.26
C GLU A 47 -1.94 -1.75 -18.67
N PHE A 48 -1.26 -1.39 -17.56
CA PHE A 48 -0.36 -2.31 -16.86
C PHE A 48 -1.12 -3.43 -16.16
N LYS A 49 -2.25 -3.12 -15.51
CA LYS A 49 -3.08 -4.12 -14.81
C LYS A 49 -3.63 -5.22 -15.72
N LEU A 50 -3.78 -4.93 -17.01
CA LEU A 50 -4.27 -5.88 -18.01
C LEU A 50 -3.18 -6.83 -18.55
N ASP A 51 -1.90 -6.57 -18.29
CA ASP A 51 -0.81 -7.47 -18.68
C ASP A 51 -0.94 -8.81 -17.93
N PRO A 52 -0.98 -9.97 -18.62
CA PRO A 52 -0.98 -11.29 -17.96
C PRO A 52 0.22 -11.53 -17.03
N ASN A 53 1.31 -10.79 -17.21
CA ASN A 53 2.52 -10.82 -16.39
C ASN A 53 2.54 -9.73 -15.32
N TYR A 54 1.47 -8.96 -15.17
CA TYR A 54 1.32 -8.00 -14.09
C TYR A 54 1.23 -8.73 -12.75
N HIS A 55 2.10 -8.31 -11.84
CA HIS A 55 2.12 -8.81 -10.47
C HIS A 55 2.17 -7.61 -9.53
N ASN A 56 1.05 -7.35 -8.86
CA ASN A 56 1.01 -6.33 -7.83
C ASN A 56 1.89 -6.75 -6.64
N VAL A 57 2.83 -5.87 -6.28
CA VAL A 57 3.76 -6.02 -5.16
C VAL A 57 3.62 -4.90 -4.12
N GLU A 58 2.64 -4.02 -4.30
CA GLU A 58 2.36 -2.93 -3.39
C GLU A 58 1.67 -3.44 -2.13
N PHE A 59 2.13 -2.97 -0.99
CA PHE A 59 1.56 -3.29 0.31
C PHE A 59 1.39 -2.03 1.14
N LEU A 60 0.45 -2.09 2.09
CA LEU A 60 0.18 -1.02 3.03
C LEU A 60 0.43 -1.51 4.46
N ILE A 61 0.75 -0.57 5.34
CA ILE A 61 0.84 -0.79 6.79
C ILE A 61 -0.05 0.23 7.48
N THR A 62 -1.01 -0.23 8.28
CA THR A 62 -1.84 0.68 9.08
C THR A 62 -1.01 1.36 10.16
N THR A 63 -1.25 2.63 10.44
CA THR A 63 -0.43 3.40 11.39
C THR A 63 -1.12 3.60 12.75
N GLY A 64 -2.40 3.25 12.88
CA GLY A 64 -3.19 3.42 14.09
C GLY A 64 -3.59 4.88 14.38
N PRO A 65 -4.18 5.18 15.56
CA PRO A 65 -4.41 4.25 16.69
C PRO A 65 -5.67 3.38 16.54
N GLY A 66 -6.57 3.71 15.61
CA GLY A 66 -7.83 3.00 15.41
C GLY A 66 -7.81 1.97 14.27
N PRO A 67 -8.89 1.18 14.12
CA PRO A 67 -9.08 0.30 12.98
C PRO A 67 -9.25 1.08 11.68
N CYS A 68 -9.01 0.43 10.54
CA CYS A 68 -9.23 0.96 9.19
C CYS A 68 -10.28 0.12 8.44
N PRO A 69 -11.55 0.10 8.89
CA PRO A 69 -12.59 -0.76 8.33
C PRO A 69 -12.89 -0.49 6.86
N GLN A 70 -12.53 0.68 6.34
CA GLN A 70 -12.68 1.03 4.93
C GLN A 70 -11.84 0.17 3.98
N LEU A 71 -10.81 -0.49 4.51
CA LEU A 71 -9.89 -1.38 3.78
C LEU A 71 -10.31 -2.86 3.87
N ASP A 72 -11.22 -3.20 4.79
CA ASP A 72 -11.66 -4.58 5.03
C ASP A 72 -12.47 -5.12 3.85
N GLY A 73 -12.25 -6.38 3.50
CA GLY A 73 -12.87 -7.01 2.33
C GLY A 73 -12.39 -6.46 0.97
N LYS A 74 -11.51 -5.45 0.98
CA LYS A 74 -10.95 -4.81 -0.22
C LYS A 74 -9.46 -5.10 -0.40
N ASN A 75 -8.74 -5.31 0.69
CA ASN A 75 -7.32 -5.61 0.71
C ASN A 75 -7.10 -6.94 1.45
N ILE A 76 -6.07 -7.70 1.04
CA ILE A 76 -5.74 -8.99 1.64
C ILE A 76 -4.75 -8.77 2.77
N VAL A 77 -5.19 -8.94 4.01
CA VAL A 77 -4.31 -8.89 5.19
C VAL A 77 -3.48 -10.16 5.24
N PHE A 78 -2.16 -10.03 5.37
CA PHE A 78 -1.23 -11.16 5.37
C PHE A 78 -0.18 -11.10 6.50
N GLY A 79 -0.17 -10.05 7.32
CA GLY A 79 0.79 -9.97 8.42
C GLY A 79 0.55 -8.79 9.35
N ALA A 80 1.41 -8.68 10.36
CA ALA A 80 1.43 -7.59 11.31
C ALA A 80 2.86 -7.20 11.69
N VAL A 81 3.07 -5.92 12.01
CA VAL A 81 4.30 -5.37 12.56
C VAL A 81 4.46 -5.89 13.99
N LEU A 82 5.52 -6.65 14.24
CA LEU A 82 5.85 -7.18 15.58
C LEU A 82 6.75 -6.22 16.37
N GLU A 83 7.67 -5.55 15.68
CA GLU A 83 8.64 -4.60 16.23
C GLU A 83 8.75 -3.38 15.32
N GLY A 84 9.09 -2.22 15.88
CA GLY A 84 9.32 -1.00 15.08
C GLY A 84 8.06 -0.24 14.63
N LEU A 85 6.92 -0.40 15.31
CA LEU A 85 5.71 0.37 15.00
C LEU A 85 5.91 1.89 15.18
N ASP A 86 6.81 2.29 16.08
CA ASP A 86 7.26 3.68 16.25
C ASP A 86 7.99 4.22 15.01
N VAL A 87 8.79 3.38 14.34
CA VAL A 87 9.43 3.72 13.05
C VAL A 87 8.37 3.92 11.96
N VAL A 88 7.37 3.03 11.90
CA VAL A 88 6.23 3.17 10.98
C VAL A 88 5.47 4.48 11.25
N ALA A 89 5.21 4.81 12.52
CA ALA A 89 4.57 6.07 12.91
C ALA A 89 5.43 7.29 12.53
N ALA A 90 6.75 7.20 12.69
CA ALA A 90 7.67 8.26 12.26
C ALA A 90 7.62 8.47 10.73
N ILE A 91 7.60 7.40 9.94
CA ILE A 91 7.42 7.48 8.48
C ILE A 91 6.10 8.17 8.15
N ALA A 92 4.99 7.77 8.78
CA ALA A 92 3.67 8.35 8.59
C ALA A 92 3.59 9.85 8.95
N SER A 93 4.46 10.32 9.86
CA SER A 93 4.56 11.74 10.23
C SER A 93 5.39 12.60 9.26
N THR A 94 6.03 11.99 8.25
CA THR A 94 6.86 12.72 7.29
C THR A 94 6.01 13.73 6.52
N PRO A 95 6.47 14.99 6.36
CA PRO A 95 5.76 15.97 5.55
C PRO A 95 5.48 15.45 4.14
N THR A 96 4.21 15.52 3.72
CA THR A 96 3.77 15.10 2.40
C THR A 96 3.31 16.29 1.56
N TYR A 97 3.30 16.12 0.24
CA TYR A 97 2.70 17.12 -0.64
C TYR A 97 1.19 17.17 -0.41
N LYS A 98 0.71 18.34 0.06
CA LYS A 98 -0.70 18.63 0.22
C LYS A 98 -1.08 19.80 -0.69
N PRO A 99 -1.89 19.58 -1.74
CA PRO A 99 -2.35 20.66 -2.59
C PRO A 99 -3.20 21.68 -1.81
N SER A 100 -3.21 22.93 -2.27
CA SER A 100 -4.08 23.96 -1.69
C SER A 100 -5.56 23.56 -1.88
N GLU A 101 -6.43 24.11 -1.04
CA GLU A 101 -7.87 23.83 -1.09
C GLU A 101 -8.49 24.15 -2.46
N ARG A 102 -8.08 25.27 -3.08
CA ARG A 102 -8.51 25.61 -4.44
C ARG A 102 -8.11 24.56 -5.46
N ILE A 103 -6.87 24.07 -5.40
CA ILE A 103 -6.39 23.03 -6.33
C ILE A 103 -7.20 21.75 -6.17
N ARG A 104 -7.54 21.37 -4.93
CA ARG A 104 -8.42 20.22 -4.67
C ARG A 104 -9.80 20.40 -5.30
N GLN A 105 -10.46 21.53 -5.04
CA GLN A 105 -11.78 21.82 -5.60
C GLN A 105 -11.81 21.81 -7.14
N PHE A 106 -10.78 22.39 -7.79
CA PHE A 106 -10.69 22.36 -9.25
C PHE A 106 -10.42 20.95 -9.80
N ASN A 107 -9.61 20.16 -9.10
CA ASN A 107 -9.36 18.77 -9.46
C ASN A 107 -10.62 17.92 -9.34
N ASP A 108 -11.36 18.05 -8.23
CA ASP A 108 -12.62 17.33 -7.99
C ASP A 108 -13.67 17.65 -9.07
N LEU A 109 -13.76 18.92 -9.49
CA LEU A 109 -14.64 19.33 -10.60
C LEU A 109 -14.19 18.74 -11.94
N ALA A 110 -12.88 18.76 -12.22
CA ALA A 110 -12.34 18.22 -13.46
C ALA A 110 -12.56 16.71 -13.56
N GLU A 111 -12.37 15.97 -12.46
CA GLU A 111 -12.69 14.56 -12.37
C GLU A 111 -14.18 14.29 -12.59
N PHE A 112 -15.06 15.07 -11.97
CA PHE A 112 -16.51 14.94 -12.19
C PHE A 112 -16.89 15.08 -13.67
N LEU A 113 -16.14 15.88 -14.43
CA LEU A 113 -16.30 16.07 -15.87
C LEU A 113 -15.53 15.04 -16.72
N GLY A 114 -14.85 14.08 -16.11
CA GLY A 114 -14.11 13.00 -16.78
C GLY A 114 -12.71 13.37 -17.27
N ASP A 115 -12.06 14.40 -16.71
CA ASP A 115 -10.69 14.77 -17.09
C ASP A 115 -9.66 13.82 -16.44
N GLU A 116 -9.09 12.91 -17.23
CA GLU A 116 -8.07 11.95 -16.80
C GLU A 116 -6.82 12.61 -16.19
N ARG A 117 -6.51 13.86 -16.57
CA ARG A 117 -5.37 14.60 -15.97
C ARG A 117 -5.60 14.90 -14.50
N ALA A 118 -6.86 14.99 -14.06
CA ALA A 118 -7.20 15.18 -12.66
C ALA A 118 -6.75 13.97 -11.82
N GLN A 119 -6.90 12.75 -12.37
CA GLN A 119 -6.46 11.52 -11.72
C GLN A 119 -4.94 11.49 -11.58
N ASN A 120 -4.20 11.76 -12.67
CA ASN A 120 -2.74 11.80 -12.65
C ASN A 120 -2.15 12.81 -11.65
N ALA A 121 -2.82 13.95 -11.45
CA ALA A 121 -2.39 14.95 -10.47
C ALA A 121 -2.46 14.43 -9.04
N ARG A 122 -3.39 13.52 -8.73
CA ARG A 122 -3.56 12.93 -7.39
C ARG A 122 -2.49 11.91 -7.04
N ASN A 123 -1.86 11.29 -8.03
CA ASN A 123 -0.78 10.32 -7.78
C ASN A 123 0.38 10.98 -7.00
N ILE A 124 0.55 12.30 -7.08
CA ILE A 124 1.57 13.07 -6.34
C ILE A 124 1.08 13.51 -4.95
N TRP A 125 -0.24 13.52 -4.73
CA TRP A 125 -0.80 13.93 -3.44
C TRP A 125 -0.41 12.92 -2.37
N ASN A 126 -0.12 13.41 -1.17
CA ASN A 126 0.37 12.60 -0.06
C ASN A 126 1.74 11.92 -0.29
N ARG A 127 2.43 12.16 -1.42
CA ARG A 127 3.83 11.72 -1.57
C ARG A 127 4.73 12.44 -0.56
N PRO A 128 5.63 11.71 0.14
CA PRO A 128 6.60 12.32 1.03
C PRO A 128 7.46 13.37 0.33
N LEU A 129 7.66 14.53 0.97
CA LEU A 129 8.54 15.60 0.48
C LEU A 129 10.03 15.22 0.54
N LYS A 130 10.35 14.18 1.33
CA LYS A 130 11.67 13.54 1.39
C LYS A 130 11.50 12.09 0.99
N THR A 131 12.42 11.58 0.17
CA THR A 131 12.42 10.17 -0.23
C THR A 131 12.51 9.24 0.98
N VAL A 132 11.49 8.42 1.17
CA VAL A 132 11.50 7.27 2.07
C VAL A 132 11.79 6.04 1.21
N TYR A 133 12.76 5.22 1.61
CA TYR A 133 13.13 4.01 0.89
C TYR A 133 13.53 2.92 1.87
N ILE A 134 13.31 1.67 1.47
CA ILE A 134 13.76 0.48 2.20
C ILE A 134 15.25 0.30 1.87
N SER A 135 16.12 0.55 2.84
CA SER A 135 17.57 0.46 2.63
C SER A 135 18.10 -0.96 2.66
N ASP A 136 17.43 -1.84 3.41
CA ASP A 136 17.76 -3.25 3.58
C ASP A 136 16.50 -4.03 3.96
N CYS A 137 16.39 -5.28 3.52
CA CYS A 137 15.29 -6.18 3.83
C CYS A 137 15.71 -7.65 3.71
N GLY A 138 15.01 -8.54 4.41
CA GLY A 138 15.31 -9.97 4.38
C GLY A 138 14.32 -10.80 5.16
N GLU A 139 14.55 -12.11 5.18
CA GLU A 139 13.74 -13.08 5.93
C GLU A 139 14.44 -13.45 7.24
N LEU A 140 13.73 -13.32 8.36
CA LEU A 140 14.17 -13.87 9.64
C LEU A 140 13.37 -15.14 9.95
N LYS A 141 14.06 -16.29 9.98
CA LYS A 141 13.42 -17.57 10.30
C LYS A 141 13.04 -17.63 11.77
N VAL A 142 11.74 -17.74 12.04
CA VAL A 142 11.21 -17.91 13.40
C VAL A 142 11.21 -19.39 13.76
N ALA A 143 12.09 -19.81 14.66
CA ALA A 143 12.23 -21.23 15.04
C ALA A 143 11.04 -21.74 15.90
N ASN A 144 10.43 -20.86 16.69
CA ASN A 144 9.26 -21.17 17.52
C ASN A 144 8.22 -20.04 17.35
N PRO A 145 7.09 -20.28 16.65
CA PRO A 145 6.04 -19.28 16.53
C PRO A 145 5.42 -19.03 17.92
N SER A 146 5.68 -17.85 18.49
CA SER A 146 5.11 -17.41 19.77
C SER A 146 3.70 -16.85 19.65
N LEU A 147 3.20 -16.70 18.42
CA LEU A 147 1.93 -16.05 18.09
C LEU A 147 0.96 -17.05 17.46
N SER A 148 -0.31 -16.96 17.83
CA SER A 148 -1.37 -17.77 17.22
C SER A 148 -1.54 -17.40 15.74
N PRO A 149 -1.79 -18.38 14.85
CA PRO A 149 -1.95 -18.15 13.41
C PRO A 149 -3.20 -17.32 13.04
N SER A 150 -4.01 -16.94 14.04
CA SER A 150 -5.25 -16.16 13.92
C SER A 150 -5.03 -14.64 14.00
N LEU A 151 -3.82 -14.15 13.75
CA LEU A 151 -3.49 -12.73 13.85
C LEU A 151 -4.19 -11.89 12.78
N PRO A 152 -4.75 -10.74 13.16
CA PRO A 152 -4.72 -9.49 12.40
C PRO A 152 -3.54 -8.59 12.82
#